data_AF-A0A411WMQ6-F1
#
_entry.id   AF-A0A411WMQ6-F1
#
_cell.length_a   1.000
_cell.length_b   1.000
_cell.length_c   1.000
_cell.angle_alpha   90.00
_cell.angle_beta   90.00
_cell.angle_gamma   90.00
#
_symmetry.space_group_name_H-M   'P 1'
#
loop_
_entity.id
_entity.type
_entity.pdbx_description
1 polymer ?
#
loop_
_entity_poly.entity_id
_entity_poly.type
_entity_poly.pdbx_seq_one_letter_code
_entity_poly.pdbx_strand_id
1 'polypeptide(L)'
;MADSVGKKYSNYGSTSERTEVTDLFSTNTAVKYMSYEYLKSEMEKNAKVKMYTPEEMKVQFSAIPANGIVVVSISAPTVKSVNTKWWSAFITDESGKVVQRYQPEWSVGTYDIVNGSTFWHNSFSFELAVPPGQTFNVHVNTGVHPDQRWSYKIYPNQEIK
;
A
#
# COMPACT_ATOMS: atom_id res chain seq x y z
N MET A 1 -1.55 6.54 -16.40
CA MET A 1 -1.53 7.99 -16.13
C MET A 1 -0.63 8.21 -14.92
N ALA A 2 0.34 9.12 -14.99
CA ALA A 2 1.13 9.51 -13.83
C ALA A 2 0.24 10.37 -12.92
N ASP A 3 0.19 10.06 -11.63
CA ASP A 3 -0.62 10.80 -10.68
C ASP A 3 0.13 12.02 -10.18
N SER A 4 -0.47 13.21 -10.33
CA SER A 4 0.13 14.45 -9.86
C SER A 4 0.18 14.54 -8.33
N VAL A 5 1.15 15.28 -7.80
CA VAL A 5 1.18 15.71 -6.39
C VAL A 5 -0.14 16.44 -6.05
N GLY A 6 -0.61 16.26 -4.81
CA GLY A 6 -1.87 16.82 -4.30
C GLY A 6 -3.12 16.03 -4.69
N LYS A 7 -3.00 15.01 -5.54
CA LYS A 7 -4.12 14.14 -5.90
C LYS A 7 -4.52 13.27 -4.69
N LYS A 8 -5.82 13.27 -4.38
CA LYS A 8 -6.41 12.56 -3.25
C LYS A 8 -7.24 11.37 -3.73
N TYR A 9 -7.18 10.28 -2.98
CA TYR A 9 -7.97 9.07 -3.19
C TYR A 9 -8.58 8.62 -1.88
N SER A 10 -9.91 8.57 -1.81
CA SER A 10 -10.62 8.07 -0.63
C SER A 10 -11.12 6.67 -0.91
N ASN A 11 -10.52 5.67 -0.26
CA ASN A 11 -10.88 4.25 -0.38
C ASN A 11 -10.51 3.49 0.91
N TYR A 12 -11.18 2.35 1.14
CA TYR A 12 -10.77 1.38 2.18
C TYR A 12 -10.69 1.92 3.62
N GLY A 13 -11.52 2.94 3.92
CA GLY A 13 -11.54 3.60 5.23
C GLY A 13 -10.43 4.64 5.42
N SER A 14 -9.83 5.13 4.35
CA SER A 14 -8.83 6.21 4.42
C SER A 14 -8.86 7.12 3.19
N THR A 15 -8.20 8.27 3.33
CA THR A 15 -7.83 9.13 2.21
C THR A 15 -6.32 9.15 2.07
N SER A 16 -5.79 8.80 0.90
CA SER A 16 -4.38 8.93 0.56
C SER A 16 -4.16 10.15 -0.33
N GLU A 17 -3.17 10.97 -0.02
CA GLU A 17 -2.73 12.12 -0.80
C GLU A 17 -1.30 11.90 -1.26
N ARG A 18 -1.04 12.02 -2.56
CA ARG A 18 0.35 11.98 -3.06
C ARG A 18 1.05 13.29 -2.74
N THR A 19 2.13 13.25 -1.96
CA THR A 19 2.87 14.43 -1.52
C THR A 19 4.20 14.63 -2.24
N GLU A 20 4.77 13.56 -2.80
CA GLU A 20 6.04 13.61 -3.53
C GLU A 20 6.06 12.55 -4.63
N VAL A 21 6.63 12.91 -5.78
CA VAL A 21 6.87 12.01 -6.90
C VAL A 21 8.14 12.44 -7.62
N THR A 22 9.06 11.50 -7.82
CA THR A 22 10.13 11.65 -8.80
C THR A 22 9.68 11.01 -10.12
N ASP A 23 9.14 11.81 -11.04
CA ASP A 23 8.63 11.32 -12.33
C ASP A 23 9.79 11.04 -13.30
N LEU A 24 10.21 9.77 -13.34
CA LEU A 24 11.23 9.30 -14.29
C LEU A 24 10.83 7.91 -14.84
N PHE A 25 11.06 7.72 -16.14
CA PHE A 25 11.00 6.42 -16.83
C PHE A 25 9.70 5.64 -16.70
N SER A 26 8.54 6.30 -16.74
CA SER A 26 7.22 5.62 -16.69
C SER A 26 7.02 4.71 -15.46
N THR A 27 7.87 4.87 -14.43
CA THR A 27 7.76 4.13 -13.17
C THR A 27 6.79 4.86 -12.27
N ASN A 28 5.82 4.13 -11.75
CA ASN A 28 4.79 4.71 -10.91
C ASN A 28 4.52 3.78 -9.73
N THR A 29 4.31 4.37 -8.57
CA THR A 29 3.82 3.68 -7.39
C THR A 29 2.39 4.10 -7.09
N ALA A 30 1.65 3.24 -6.40
CA ALA A 30 0.42 3.61 -5.73
C ALA A 30 0.46 3.03 -4.31
N VAL A 31 0.01 3.81 -3.33
CA VAL A 31 -0.08 3.36 -1.94
C VAL A 31 -1.53 3.37 -1.54
N LYS A 32 -1.95 2.28 -0.92
CA LYS A 32 -3.29 2.09 -0.34
C LYS A 32 -3.14 1.72 1.13
N TYR A 33 -4.01 2.26 1.97
CA TYR A 33 -4.14 1.83 3.35
C TYR A 33 -5.53 1.23 3.55
N MET A 34 -5.57 -0.02 4.00
CA MET A 34 -6.78 -0.74 4.35
C MET A 34 -6.90 -0.74 5.87
N SER A 35 -7.85 0.04 6.39
CA SER A 35 -8.11 0.11 7.83
C SER A 35 -8.58 -1.22 8.40
N TYR A 36 -8.35 -1.44 9.70
CA TYR A 36 -8.86 -2.63 10.41
C TYR A 36 -10.36 -2.82 10.20
N GLU A 37 -11.16 -1.77 10.36
CA GLU A 37 -12.62 -1.84 10.19
C GLU A 37 -13.03 -2.19 8.76
N TYR A 38 -12.31 -1.68 7.75
CA TYR A 38 -12.53 -2.10 6.37
C TYR A 38 -12.22 -3.58 6.18
N LEU A 39 -11.07 -4.06 6.67
CA LEU A 39 -10.67 -5.46 6.57
C LEU A 39 -11.66 -6.38 7.30
N LYS A 40 -12.14 -5.97 8.48
CA LYS A 40 -13.17 -6.65 9.26
C LYS A 40 -14.48 -6.73 8.49
N SER A 41 -14.95 -5.63 7.91
CA SER A 41 -16.17 -5.61 7.09
C SER A 41 -16.06 -6.52 5.86
N GLU A 42 -14.92 -6.53 5.19
CA GLU A 42 -14.68 -7.44 4.05
C GLU A 42 -14.63 -8.90 4.50
N MET A 43 -14.04 -9.20 5.66
CA MET A 43 -14.06 -10.54 6.25
C MET A 43 -15.49 -10.99 6.59
N GLU A 44 -16.31 -10.12 7.17
CA GLU A 44 -17.72 -10.41 7.46
C GLU A 44 -18.51 -10.73 6.18
N LYS A 45 -18.29 -9.97 5.10
CA LYS A 45 -18.91 -10.25 3.80
C LYS A 45 -18.44 -11.59 3.23
N ASN A 46 -17.14 -11.85 3.26
CA ASN A 46 -16.55 -13.10 2.77
C ASN A 46 -17.03 -14.32 3.57
N ALA A 47 -17.13 -14.19 4.90
CA ALA A 47 -17.62 -15.24 5.78
C ALA A 47 -19.07 -15.61 5.47
N LYS A 48 -19.93 -14.62 5.16
CA LYS A 48 -21.32 -14.88 4.72
C LYS A 48 -21.38 -15.66 3.41
N VAL A 49 -20.55 -15.30 2.42
CA VAL A 49 -20.51 -15.97 1.11
C VAL A 49 -19.98 -17.40 1.24
N LYS A 50 -18.95 -17.61 2.06
CA LYS A 50 -18.32 -18.91 2.29
C LYS A 50 -19.02 -19.77 3.35
N MET A 51 -20.03 -19.22 4.04
CA MET A 51 -20.77 -19.86 5.12
C MET A 51 -19.87 -20.39 6.25
N TYR A 52 -18.91 -19.58 6.69
CA TYR A 52 -18.00 -19.98 7.77
C TYR A 52 -18.73 -20.25 9.08
N THR A 53 -18.28 -21.27 9.81
CA THR A 53 -18.74 -21.52 11.18
C THR A 53 -18.24 -20.42 12.14
N PRO A 54 -18.84 -20.27 13.33
CA PRO A 54 -18.34 -19.32 14.34
C PRO A 54 -16.86 -19.50 14.69
N GLU A 55 -16.37 -20.74 14.74
CA GLU A 55 -14.99 -21.08 15.04
C GLU A 55 -14.05 -20.66 13.91
N GLU A 56 -14.43 -20.94 12.66
CA GLU A 56 -13.68 -20.51 11.48
C GLU A 56 -13.63 -18.99 11.41
N MET A 57 -14.75 -18.31 11.64
CA MET A 57 -14.78 -16.86 11.73
C MET A 57 -13.81 -16.33 12.78
N LYS A 58 -13.76 -16.91 13.98
CA LYS A 58 -12.86 -16.45 15.05
C LYS A 58 -11.39 -16.50 14.62
N VAL A 59 -10.97 -17.58 13.97
CA VAL A 59 -9.60 -17.73 13.43
C VAL A 59 -9.33 -16.66 12.37
N GLN A 60 -10.29 -16.45 11.47
CA GLN A 60 -10.18 -15.47 10.40
C GLN A 60 -10.10 -14.01 10.92
N PHE A 61 -10.93 -13.64 11.91
CA PHE A 61 -10.87 -12.32 12.54
C PHE A 61 -9.57 -12.11 13.32
N SER A 62 -9.03 -13.14 13.97
CA SER A 62 -7.76 -13.03 14.70
C SER A 62 -6.55 -12.78 13.79
N ALA A 63 -6.66 -13.11 12.50
CA ALA A 63 -5.62 -12.87 11.52
C ALA A 63 -5.65 -11.46 10.91
N ILE A 64 -6.66 -10.63 11.25
CA ILE A 64 -6.76 -9.26 10.75
C ILE A 64 -5.79 -8.36 11.53
N PRO A 65 -4.85 -7.68 10.86
CA PRO A 65 -3.91 -6.80 11.53
C PRO A 65 -4.61 -5.63 12.21
N ALA A 66 -4.39 -5.47 13.51
CA ALA A 66 -5.12 -4.52 14.37
C ALA A 66 -5.02 -3.05 13.90
N ASN A 67 -3.91 -2.69 13.27
CA ASN A 67 -3.64 -1.34 12.77
C ASN A 67 -3.89 -1.22 11.27
N GLY A 68 -4.42 -2.26 10.62
CA GLY A 68 -4.61 -2.32 9.17
C GLY A 68 -3.34 -2.66 8.39
N ILE A 69 -3.48 -2.60 7.06
CA ILE A 69 -2.47 -3.03 6.09
C ILE A 69 -2.17 -1.90 5.12
N VAL A 70 -0.89 -1.67 4.85
CA VAL A 70 -0.44 -0.82 3.74
C VAL A 70 -0.11 -1.72 2.54
N VAL A 71 -0.58 -1.34 1.36
CA VAL A 71 -0.27 -2.00 0.09
C VAL A 71 0.42 -1.00 -0.81
N VAL A 72 1.59 -1.39 -1.32
CA VAL A 72 2.35 -0.64 -2.30
C VAL A 72 2.28 -1.39 -3.62
N SER A 73 1.72 -0.74 -4.64
CA SER A 73 1.74 -1.22 -6.02
C SER A 73 2.82 -0.48 -6.81
N ILE A 74 3.52 -1.20 -7.66
CA ILE A 74 4.61 -0.72 -8.51
C ILE A 74 4.25 -1.05 -9.96
N SER A 75 4.44 -0.08 -10.84
CA SER A 75 4.38 -0.25 -12.29
C SER A 75 5.64 0.34 -12.90
N ALA A 76 6.32 -0.39 -13.79
CA ALA A 76 7.54 0.09 -14.43
C ALA A 76 7.76 -0.57 -15.81
N PRO A 77 8.58 0.02 -16.69
CA PRO A 77 8.81 -0.51 -18.03
C PRO A 77 9.71 -1.77 -18.06
N THR A 78 10.39 -2.12 -16.96
CA THR A 78 11.30 -3.27 -16.92
C THR A 78 11.01 -4.21 -15.75
N VAL A 79 11.24 -5.50 -15.98
CA VAL A 79 11.16 -6.55 -14.94
C VAL A 79 12.08 -6.27 -13.75
N LYS A 80 13.27 -5.68 -14.00
CA LYS A 80 14.22 -5.31 -12.96
C LYS A 80 13.62 -4.23 -12.05
N SER A 81 12.96 -3.22 -12.65
CA SER A 81 12.39 -2.09 -11.94
C SER A 81 11.19 -2.47 -11.06
N VAL A 82 10.46 -3.55 -11.36
CA VAL A 82 9.35 -4.03 -10.49
C VAL A 82 9.73 -5.14 -9.52
N ASN A 83 10.97 -5.61 -9.56
CA ASN A 83 11.42 -6.65 -8.63
C ASN A 83 11.49 -6.06 -7.21
N THR A 84 10.68 -6.58 -6.29
CA THR A 84 10.51 -6.03 -4.93
C THR A 84 11.79 -6.00 -4.13
N LYS A 85 12.81 -6.82 -4.46
CA LYS A 85 14.11 -6.79 -3.76
C LYS A 85 14.80 -5.42 -3.78
N TRP A 86 14.45 -4.57 -4.75
CA TRP A 86 14.97 -3.21 -4.86
C TRP A 86 14.09 -2.18 -4.17
N TRP A 87 12.91 -2.53 -3.71
CA TRP A 87 11.96 -1.57 -3.15
C TRP A 87 12.01 -1.59 -1.63
N SER A 88 11.74 -0.45 -1.02
CA SER A 88 11.56 -0.34 0.43
C SER A 88 10.47 0.66 0.74
N ALA A 89 9.83 0.49 1.89
CA ALA A 89 8.87 1.44 2.41
C ALA A 89 9.27 1.92 3.82
N PHE A 90 9.06 3.20 4.08
CA PHE A 90 9.26 3.80 5.39
C PHE A 90 8.00 4.53 5.81
N ILE A 91 7.56 4.30 7.04
CA ILE A 91 6.44 5.01 7.64
C ILE A 91 6.99 6.07 8.57
N THR A 92 6.49 7.29 8.44
CA THR A 92 6.71 8.34 9.45
C THR A 92 5.41 8.77 10.08
N ASP A 93 5.46 9.16 11.35
CA ASP A 93 4.36 9.86 11.98
C ASP A 93 4.22 11.30 11.43
N GLU A 94 3.25 12.05 11.96
CA GLU A 94 3.00 13.45 11.61
C GLU A 94 4.19 14.39 11.90
N SER A 95 5.05 14.03 12.86
CA SER A 95 6.26 14.79 13.21
C SER A 95 7.43 14.52 12.26
N GLY A 96 7.29 13.53 11.35
CA GLY A 96 8.35 13.11 10.44
C GLY A 96 9.31 12.08 11.04
N LYS A 97 9.05 11.58 12.25
CA LYS A 97 9.87 10.52 12.86
C LYS A 97 9.54 9.19 12.19
N VAL A 98 10.57 8.45 11.77
CA VAL A 98 10.41 7.09 11.23
C VAL A 98 9.93 6.17 12.35
N VAL A 99 8.77 5.55 12.13
CA VAL A 99 8.12 4.63 13.07
C VAL A 99 8.15 3.18 12.57
N GLN A 100 8.32 2.97 11.26
CA GLN A 100 8.45 1.64 10.68
C GLN A 100 9.30 1.67 9.41
N ARG A 101 10.07 0.61 9.19
CA ARG A 101 10.77 0.34 7.93
C ARG A 101 10.34 -1.04 7.44
N TYR A 102 10.12 -1.18 6.15
CA TYR A 102 9.74 -2.45 5.55
C TYR A 102 10.57 -2.72 4.29
N GLN A 103 11.13 -3.92 4.24
CA GLN A 103 11.83 -4.47 3.09
C GLN A 103 11.05 -5.70 2.64
N PRO A 104 10.36 -5.67 1.49
CA PRO A 104 9.64 -6.83 0.99
C PRO A 104 10.60 -7.97 0.62
N GLU A 105 10.10 -9.20 0.77
CA GLU A 105 10.74 -10.37 0.19
C GLU A 105 10.81 -10.24 -1.33
N TRP A 106 11.77 -10.94 -1.94
CA TRP A 106 11.95 -10.92 -3.39
C TRP A 106 10.78 -11.63 -4.08
N SER A 107 10.08 -10.88 -4.93
CA SER A 107 9.17 -11.39 -5.95
C SER A 107 9.43 -10.71 -7.29
N VAL A 108 9.08 -11.41 -8.37
CA VAL A 108 9.02 -10.85 -9.72
C VAL A 108 7.57 -10.58 -10.05
N GLY A 109 7.32 -9.41 -10.63
CA GLY A 109 5.98 -8.97 -11.00
C GLY A 109 5.41 -9.70 -12.21
N THR A 110 4.12 -9.47 -12.46
CA THR A 110 3.46 -9.83 -13.72
C THR A 110 3.66 -8.71 -14.75
N TYR A 111 3.18 -8.91 -15.98
CA TYR A 111 3.23 -7.88 -17.01
C TYR A 111 1.96 -7.87 -17.85
N ASP A 112 1.68 -6.72 -18.45
CA ASP A 112 0.65 -6.51 -19.45
C ASP A 112 1.25 -5.85 -20.69
N ILE A 113 0.67 -6.11 -21.86
CA ILE A 113 1.07 -5.48 -23.12
C ILE A 113 -0.01 -4.47 -23.52
N VAL A 114 0.35 -3.18 -23.58
CA VAL A 114 -0.53 -2.08 -23.97
C VAL A 114 0.05 -1.41 -25.21
N ASN A 115 -0.70 -1.44 -26.32
CA ASN A 115 -0.28 -0.85 -27.61
C ASN A 115 1.15 -1.28 -28.05
N GLY A 116 1.48 -2.57 -27.89
CA GLY A 116 2.79 -3.11 -28.24
C GLY A 116 3.91 -2.80 -27.22
N SER A 117 3.63 -2.07 -26.15
CA SER A 117 4.56 -1.80 -25.06
C SER A 117 4.31 -2.73 -23.88
N THR A 118 5.37 -3.32 -23.31
CA THR A 118 5.27 -4.16 -22.10
C THR A 118 5.37 -3.29 -20.85
N PHE A 119 4.41 -3.42 -19.94
CA PHE A 119 4.44 -2.81 -18.63
C PHE A 119 4.47 -3.91 -17.58
N TRP A 120 5.42 -3.80 -16.65
CA TRP A 120 5.56 -4.73 -15.55
C TRP A 120 4.86 -4.17 -14.31
N HIS A 121 4.28 -5.05 -13.50
CA HIS A 121 3.49 -4.73 -12.34
C HIS A 121 3.87 -5.64 -11.18
N ASN A 122 4.05 -5.07 -9.99
CA ASN A 122 4.25 -5.86 -8.77
C ASN A 122 3.63 -5.14 -7.57
N SER A 123 3.48 -5.84 -6.46
CA SER A 123 3.02 -5.24 -5.22
C SER A 123 3.58 -5.95 -4.01
N PHE A 124 3.68 -5.23 -2.91
CA PHE A 124 3.93 -5.79 -1.60
C PHE A 124 3.03 -5.13 -0.57
N SER A 125 2.75 -5.84 0.51
CA SER A 125 1.95 -5.34 1.63
C SER A 125 2.65 -5.63 2.94
N PHE A 126 2.29 -4.85 3.96
CA PHE A 126 2.79 -5.01 5.32
C PHE A 126 1.79 -4.45 6.33
N GLU A 127 1.81 -5.03 7.52
CA GLU A 127 1.00 -4.57 8.66
C GLU A 127 1.53 -3.22 9.16
N LEU A 128 0.64 -2.31 9.50
CA LEU A 128 1.01 -0.99 9.99
C LEU A 128 1.41 -1.08 11.48
N ALA A 129 2.54 -0.50 11.86
CA ALA A 129 2.95 -0.43 13.27
C ALA A 129 2.41 0.83 13.98
N VAL A 130 1.89 1.79 13.22
CA VAL A 130 1.30 3.05 13.74
C VAL A 130 -0.08 2.77 14.33
N PRO A 131 -0.43 3.35 15.50
CA PRO A 131 -1.76 3.22 16.06
C PRO A 131 -2.87 3.64 15.07
N PRO A 132 -4.04 2.98 15.11
CA PRO A 132 -5.13 3.28 14.21
C PRO A 132 -5.65 4.71 14.42
N GLY A 133 -6.11 5.35 13.34
CA GLY A 133 -6.73 6.68 13.40
C GLY A 133 -5.74 7.85 13.37
N GLN A 134 -4.43 7.62 13.48
CA GLN A 134 -3.41 8.66 13.36
C GLN A 134 -3.02 8.89 11.89
N THR A 135 -2.80 10.14 11.49
CA THR A 135 -2.27 10.42 10.15
C THR A 135 -0.80 9.99 10.09
N PHE A 136 -0.37 9.44 8.97
CA PHE A 136 1.01 9.02 8.78
C PHE A 136 1.44 9.25 7.34
N ASN A 137 2.74 9.20 7.09
CA ASN A 137 3.29 9.26 5.74
C ASN A 137 3.92 7.91 5.36
N VAL A 138 3.73 7.51 4.11
CA VAL A 138 4.39 6.37 3.50
C VAL A 138 5.38 6.88 2.46
N HIS A 139 6.63 6.47 2.59
CA HIS A 139 7.68 6.78 1.64
C HIS A 139 8.15 5.51 0.98
N VAL A 140 8.13 5.49 -0.34
CA VAL A 140 8.52 4.35 -1.16
C VAL A 140 9.78 4.73 -1.92
N ASN A 141 10.83 3.93 -1.75
CA ASN A 141 12.13 4.15 -2.38
C ASN A 141 12.52 2.93 -3.23
N THR A 142 13.34 3.17 -4.24
CA THR A 142 13.92 2.12 -5.08
C THR A 142 15.45 2.16 -5.07
N GLY A 143 16.09 1.00 -4.94
CA GLY A 143 17.53 0.82 -5.06
C GLY A 143 18.01 0.74 -6.50
N VAL A 144 17.10 0.65 -7.49
CA VAL A 144 17.47 0.75 -8.91
C VAL A 144 17.83 2.19 -9.28
N HIS A 145 17.14 3.15 -8.67
CA HIS A 145 17.33 4.58 -8.84
C HIS A 145 17.26 5.26 -7.46
N PRO A 146 18.36 5.30 -6.70
CA PRO A 146 18.36 5.70 -5.28
C PRO A 146 18.00 7.17 -5.05
N ASP A 147 18.00 7.98 -6.10
CA ASP A 147 17.54 9.37 -6.13
C ASP A 147 16.01 9.50 -6.25
N GLN A 148 15.29 8.39 -6.48
CA GLN A 148 13.84 8.39 -6.66
C GLN A 148 13.09 8.04 -5.38
N ARG A 149 12.02 8.81 -5.12
CA ARG A 149 11.11 8.62 -4.01
C ARG A 149 9.67 8.94 -4.39
N TRP A 150 8.75 8.21 -3.76
CA TRP A 150 7.33 8.52 -3.79
C TRP A 150 6.80 8.62 -2.37
N SER A 151 6.12 9.71 -2.06
CA SER A 151 5.58 9.96 -0.73
C SER A 151 4.07 10.14 -0.78
N TYR A 152 3.39 9.57 0.22
CA TYR A 152 1.95 9.61 0.37
C TYR A 152 1.61 9.94 1.80
N LYS A 153 0.75 10.93 2.00
CA LYS A 153 0.14 11.20 3.30
C LYS A 153 -1.18 10.46 3.40
N ILE A 154 -1.35 9.68 4.45
CA ILE A 154 -2.54 8.86 4.69
C ILE A 154 -3.30 9.45 5.84
N TYR A 155 -4.56 9.80 5.59
CA TYR A 155 -5.54 10.22 6.57
C TYR A 155 -6.51 9.05 6.79
N PRO A 156 -6.35 8.24 7.85
CA PRO A 156 -7.39 7.30 8.23
C PRO A 156 -8.70 8.05 8.42
N ASN A 157 -9.81 7.53 7.88
CA ASN A 157 -11.10 8.13 8.16
C ASN A 157 -11.35 7.97 9.65
N GLN A 158 -11.44 9.09 10.38
CA GLN A 158 -11.89 9.03 11.77
C GLN A 158 -13.34 8.59 11.77
N GLU A 159 -13.70 7.73 12.71
CA GLU A 159 -15.07 7.27 12.91
C GLU A 159 -16.01 8.47 12.97
N ILE A 160 -17.09 8.43 12.19
CA ILE A 160 -18.32 9.08 12.61
C ILE A 160 -18.84 8.19 13.74
N LYS A 161 -18.58 8.61 14.98
CA LYS A 161 -19.19 8.02 16.18
C LYS A 161 -20.68 8.31 16.23
#